data_AF-A0A845XYD7-F1
#
_entry.id   AF-A0A845XYD7-F1
#
_cell.length_a   1.000
_cell.length_b   1.000
_cell.length_c   1.000
_cell.angle_alpha   90.00
_cell.angle_beta   90.00
_cell.angle_gamma   90.00
#
_symmetry.space_group_name_H-M   'P 1'
#
loop_
_entity.id
_entity.type
_entity.pdbx_description
1 polymer ?
#
loop_
_entity_poly.entity_id
_entity_poly.type
_entity_poly.pdbx_seq_one_letter_code
_entity_poly.pdbx_strand_id
1 'polypeptide(L)'
;MKQGHKDGKGDNAIIREVLPKVDTGSALPQKKTPSGRARVLHLNYTRSQTGELVETEIEHLRFFAKTAKELGLRLEILTNTKSREDIDQELNREEYQELEYNITISQQPVSKWAEDSVEYLENGKVAVLKQFNDELLQKAMTEGRRHRWQGKLTQENLEEALEEDHLWIPLGIRVNASETVAERERAAQNQGQEVAYIRAYIEGGNMITGEDATGKPVILIGKDAIATTAYIYQLDDKDVRKIIGEDFGLATIEQVICVEQPGQFHLDMGMLFIGNGIVIVNDSSEELKDAIEMAEMVSCLTTEQMAAKLKLQFELEEAAAKDLEEAGIQVIRKKLEKYMMYNFFNGEFVQGKDGLNYYITNGGPKEKEEEFEALMVKEWKVVKKVIFSPIVAAQQSLKERGGVGCRVKGGF
;
A
#
# COMPACT_ATOMS: atom_id res chain seq x y z
N MET A 1 -31.40 -48.66 9.91
CA MET A 1 -31.16 -47.23 9.65
C MET A 1 -30.11 -47.13 8.54
N LYS A 2 -30.49 -46.72 7.33
CA LYS A 2 -29.55 -46.50 6.22
C LYS A 2 -29.08 -45.04 6.32
N GLN A 3 -27.83 -44.82 6.71
CA GLN A 3 -27.18 -43.52 6.61
C GLN A 3 -26.85 -43.28 5.13
N GLY A 4 -27.53 -42.33 4.52
CA GLY A 4 -27.20 -41.82 3.20
C GLY A 4 -26.03 -40.84 3.31
N HIS A 5 -24.90 -41.17 2.71
CA HIS A 5 -23.92 -40.17 2.29
C HIS A 5 -24.57 -39.29 1.23
N LYS A 6 -24.73 -38.00 1.56
CA LYS A 6 -24.98 -36.96 0.57
C LYS A 6 -23.62 -36.46 0.10
N ASP A 7 -23.23 -36.89 -1.09
CA ASP A 7 -22.17 -36.25 -1.86
C ASP A 7 -22.62 -34.83 -2.21
N GLY A 8 -22.18 -33.86 -1.41
CA GLY A 8 -22.32 -32.44 -1.69
C GLY A 8 -21.33 -32.00 -2.76
N LYS A 9 -21.51 -32.44 -4.02
CA LYS A 9 -20.95 -31.75 -5.17
C LYS A 9 -21.82 -30.53 -5.48
N GLY A 10 -21.67 -29.50 -4.66
CA GLY A 10 -22.06 -28.15 -5.07
C GLY A 10 -21.00 -27.65 -6.02
N ASP A 11 -21.24 -27.81 -7.33
CA ASP A 11 -20.54 -27.04 -8.34
C ASP A 11 -20.86 -25.56 -8.08
N ASN A 12 -20.02 -24.90 -7.28
CA ASN A 12 -20.00 -23.44 -7.19
C ASN A 12 -19.55 -22.95 -8.57
N ALA A 13 -20.51 -22.76 -9.48
CA ALA A 13 -20.30 -22.07 -10.73
C ALA A 13 -19.70 -20.71 -10.40
N ILE A 14 -18.38 -20.56 -10.60
CA ILE A 14 -17.67 -19.31 -10.40
C ILE A 14 -18.35 -18.29 -11.30
N ILE A 15 -19.05 -17.32 -10.69
CA ILE A 15 -19.71 -16.25 -11.42
C ILE A 15 -18.61 -15.46 -12.14
N ARG A 16 -18.64 -15.49 -13.46
CA ARG A 16 -17.68 -14.76 -14.30
C ARG A 16 -18.04 -13.29 -14.30
N GLU A 17 -17.11 -12.43 -13.92
CA GLU A 17 -17.26 -11.00 -14.16
C GLU A 17 -16.91 -10.64 -15.60
N VAL A 18 -17.67 -9.72 -16.18
CA VAL A 18 -17.37 -9.15 -17.50
C VAL A 18 -16.36 -8.02 -17.34
N LEU A 19 -15.27 -8.07 -18.12
CA LEU A 19 -14.26 -7.02 -18.13
C LEU A 19 -14.86 -5.70 -18.67
N PRO A 20 -14.78 -4.59 -17.92
CA PRO A 20 -15.29 -3.30 -18.39
C PRO A 20 -14.44 -2.69 -19.51
N LYS A 21 -14.94 -1.61 -20.11
CA LYS A 21 -14.14 -0.77 -21.02
C LYS A 21 -13.17 0.10 -20.22
N VAL A 22 -12.06 0.49 -20.84
CA VAL A 22 -11.13 1.48 -20.30
C VAL A 22 -11.82 2.85 -20.23
N ASP A 23 -11.75 3.53 -19.09
CA ASP A 23 -12.26 4.88 -18.89
C ASP A 23 -11.33 5.83 -18.10
N THR A 24 -10.18 5.31 -17.66
CA THR A 24 -9.04 6.06 -17.07
C THR A 24 -8.45 7.09 -18.02
N GLY A 25 -8.77 6.99 -19.32
CA GLY A 25 -8.16 7.79 -20.37
C GLY A 25 -6.71 7.41 -20.65
N SER A 26 -6.29 6.22 -20.22
CA SER A 26 -4.91 5.72 -20.38
C SER A 26 -3.87 6.70 -19.82
N ALA A 27 -4.16 7.25 -18.64
CA ALA A 27 -3.28 8.19 -17.95
C ALA A 27 -2.57 7.49 -16.78
N LEU A 28 -1.31 7.86 -16.56
CA LEU A 28 -0.52 7.29 -15.47
C LEU A 28 -1.06 7.76 -14.11
N PRO A 29 -1.02 6.88 -13.09
CA PRO A 29 -1.19 7.30 -11.70
C PRO A 29 -0.04 8.21 -11.27
N GLN A 30 -0.31 9.02 -10.25
CA GLN A 30 0.72 9.77 -9.54
C GLN A 30 1.88 8.85 -9.15
N LYS A 31 3.10 9.24 -9.50
CA LYS A 31 4.30 8.48 -9.15
C LYS A 31 4.62 8.60 -7.67
N LYS A 32 5.04 7.49 -7.07
CA LYS A 32 5.58 7.39 -5.70
C LYS A 32 7.11 7.49 -5.69
N THR A 33 7.67 8.29 -6.58
CA THR A 33 9.12 8.57 -6.68
C THR A 33 9.35 10.08 -6.59
N PRO A 34 10.60 10.55 -6.39
CA PRO A 34 10.91 11.97 -6.43
C PRO A 34 10.51 12.69 -7.73
N SER A 35 10.32 11.95 -8.83
CA SER A 35 9.89 12.52 -10.11
C SER A 35 8.39 12.83 -10.17
N GLY A 36 7.59 12.27 -9.25
CA GLY A 36 6.15 12.49 -9.16
C GLY A 36 5.77 13.92 -8.76
N ARG A 37 6.62 14.61 -7.99
CA ARG A 37 6.41 16.02 -7.60
C ARG A 37 5.04 16.32 -6.99
N ALA A 38 4.51 15.42 -6.16
CA ALA A 38 3.21 15.64 -5.53
C ALA A 38 3.21 16.95 -4.73
N ARG A 39 2.17 17.78 -4.92
CA ARG A 39 1.98 19.07 -4.24
C ARG A 39 0.70 19.13 -3.42
N VAL A 40 -0.14 18.11 -3.56
CA VAL A 40 -1.36 17.92 -2.79
C VAL A 40 -1.19 16.68 -1.94
N LEU A 41 -1.55 16.79 -0.66
CA LEU A 41 -1.73 15.64 0.22
C LEU A 41 -3.22 15.38 0.39
N HIS A 42 -3.68 14.24 -0.08
CA HIS A 42 -5.05 13.78 0.13
C HIS A 42 -5.09 12.91 1.38
N LEU A 43 -5.73 13.41 2.43
CA LEU A 43 -5.89 12.76 3.72
C LEU A 43 -7.33 12.29 3.91
N ASN A 44 -7.52 11.10 4.44
CA ASN A 44 -8.80 10.72 5.02
C ASN A 44 -8.76 10.88 6.54
N TYR A 45 -9.76 11.57 7.10
CA TYR A 45 -9.88 11.77 8.54
C TYR A 45 -11.23 11.28 9.04
N THR A 46 -11.22 10.34 9.97
CA THR A 46 -12.41 9.88 10.69
C THR A 46 -12.09 9.63 12.16
N ARG A 47 -13.07 9.87 13.03
CA ARG A 47 -13.10 9.30 14.39
C ARG A 47 -13.12 7.76 14.31
N SER A 48 -12.95 7.09 15.46
CA SER A 48 -13.09 5.63 15.55
C SER A 48 -14.43 5.14 15.00
N GLN A 49 -14.56 3.84 14.76
CA GLN A 49 -15.85 3.23 14.40
C GLN A 49 -16.96 3.49 15.46
N THR A 50 -16.59 3.73 16.73
CA THR A 50 -17.52 4.10 17.81
C THR A 50 -17.89 5.59 17.80
N GLY A 51 -17.24 6.40 16.96
CA GLY A 51 -17.42 7.85 16.90
C GLY A 51 -16.72 8.60 18.03
N GLU A 52 -15.88 7.92 18.80
CA GLU A 52 -15.07 8.50 19.85
C GLU A 52 -13.83 9.19 19.25
N LEU A 53 -13.43 10.29 19.89
CA LEU A 53 -12.19 10.96 19.54
C LEU A 53 -11.02 10.02 19.82
N VAL A 54 -10.18 9.82 18.82
CA VAL A 54 -8.95 9.02 18.96
C VAL A 54 -7.79 9.99 18.83
N GLU A 55 -7.03 10.18 19.91
CA GLU A 55 -5.91 11.13 19.92
C GLU A 55 -4.91 10.85 18.79
N THR A 56 -4.69 9.58 18.42
CA THR A 56 -3.78 9.24 17.33
C THR A 56 -4.25 9.78 15.98
N GLU A 57 -5.56 9.83 15.71
CA GLU A 57 -6.10 10.39 14.47
C GLU A 57 -5.89 11.91 14.43
N ILE A 58 -6.04 12.59 15.57
CA ILE A 58 -5.71 14.01 15.72
C ILE A 58 -4.22 14.27 15.55
N GLU A 59 -3.35 13.41 16.09
CA GLU A 59 -1.90 13.52 15.92
C GLU A 59 -1.49 13.41 14.44
N HIS A 60 -2.10 12.50 13.68
CA HIS A 60 -1.91 12.41 12.23
C HIS A 60 -2.41 13.67 11.51
N LEU A 61 -3.59 14.18 11.85
CA LEU A 61 -4.10 15.44 11.29
C LEU A 61 -3.13 16.60 11.52
N ARG A 62 -2.69 16.80 12.77
CA ARG A 62 -1.71 17.85 13.14
C ARG A 62 -0.40 17.68 12.38
N PHE A 63 0.09 16.44 12.27
CA PHE A 63 1.32 16.11 11.56
C PHE A 63 1.25 16.50 10.07
N PHE A 64 0.19 16.09 9.37
CA PHE A 64 0.04 16.41 7.95
C PHE A 64 -0.26 17.89 7.72
N ALA A 65 -1.08 18.53 8.55
CA ALA A 65 -1.36 19.97 8.48
C ALA A 65 -0.09 20.81 8.66
N LYS A 66 0.74 20.48 9.66
CA LYS A 66 2.02 21.13 9.89
C LYS A 66 2.97 20.92 8.72
N THR A 67 3.10 19.68 8.25
CA THR A 67 3.98 19.33 7.13
C THR A 67 3.57 20.06 5.86
N ALA A 68 2.27 20.08 5.53
CA ALA A 68 1.73 20.79 4.38
C ALA A 68 2.01 22.30 4.47
N LYS A 69 1.77 22.93 5.62
CA LYS A 69 2.07 24.35 5.83
C LYS A 69 3.56 24.66 5.66
N GLU A 70 4.44 23.89 6.32
CA GLU A 70 5.89 24.11 6.28
C GLU A 70 6.44 24.00 4.85
N LEU A 71 5.96 23.01 4.11
CA LEU A 71 6.39 22.74 2.74
C LEU A 71 5.63 23.58 1.69
N GLY A 72 4.54 24.26 2.05
CA GLY A 72 3.66 24.95 1.10
C GLY A 72 2.90 24.01 0.17
N LEU A 73 2.45 22.88 0.70
CA LEU A 73 1.57 21.93 0.03
C LEU A 73 0.11 22.29 0.32
N ARG A 74 -0.79 21.84 -0.54
CA ARG A 74 -2.24 21.89 -0.31
C ARG A 74 -2.69 20.61 0.39
N LEU A 75 -3.54 20.74 1.42
CA LEU A 75 -4.12 19.60 2.12
C LEU A 75 -5.58 19.40 1.71
N GLU A 76 -5.92 18.26 1.11
CA GLU A 76 -7.30 17.90 0.81
C GLU A 76 -7.77 16.80 1.76
N ILE A 77 -8.84 17.07 2.53
CA ILE A 77 -9.31 16.18 3.58
C ILE A 77 -10.68 15.62 3.21
N LEU A 78 -10.79 14.29 3.08
CA LEU A 78 -12.07 13.59 3.05
C LEU A 78 -12.44 13.17 4.48
N THR A 79 -13.66 13.51 4.89
CA THR A 79 -14.14 13.25 6.25
C THR A 79 -15.63 12.98 6.29
N ASN A 80 -16.18 12.56 7.43
CA ASN A 80 -17.63 12.48 7.65
C ASN A 80 -18.13 13.66 8.49
N THR A 81 -19.44 13.87 8.51
CA THR A 81 -20.09 14.97 9.24
C THR A 81 -19.68 15.04 10.72
N LYS A 82 -19.53 13.89 11.40
CA LYS A 82 -19.17 13.85 12.83
C LYS A 82 -17.72 14.25 13.09
N SER A 83 -16.82 13.90 12.17
CA SER A 83 -15.38 14.12 12.31
C SER A 83 -14.96 15.53 11.86
N ARG A 84 -15.85 16.26 11.18
CA ARG A 84 -15.62 17.64 10.74
C ARG A 84 -15.30 18.60 11.89
N GLU A 85 -15.99 18.47 13.03
CA GLU A 85 -15.81 19.36 14.19
C GLU A 85 -14.37 19.34 14.70
N ASP A 86 -13.74 18.16 14.70
CA ASP A 86 -12.35 17.98 15.13
C ASP A 86 -11.39 18.75 14.21
N ILE A 87 -11.63 18.65 12.90
CA ILE A 87 -10.81 19.32 11.89
C ILE A 87 -10.94 20.83 12.05
N ASP A 88 -12.16 21.34 12.23
CA ASP A 88 -12.38 22.77 12.45
C ASP A 88 -11.71 23.24 13.75
N GLN A 89 -11.78 22.47 14.83
CA GLN A 89 -11.15 22.82 16.11
C GLN A 89 -9.62 22.88 15.99
N GLU A 90 -9.01 21.93 15.27
CA GLU A 90 -7.56 21.87 15.11
C GLU A 90 -7.04 22.90 14.10
N LEU A 91 -7.64 22.97 12.90
CA LEU A 91 -7.13 23.81 11.81
C LEU A 91 -7.47 25.30 11.95
N ASN A 92 -8.37 25.69 12.87
CA ASN A 92 -8.59 27.11 13.21
C ASN A 92 -7.57 27.69 14.20
N ARG A 93 -6.64 26.87 14.71
CA ARG A 93 -5.56 27.36 15.59
C ARG A 93 -4.64 28.32 14.83
N GLU A 94 -4.06 29.28 15.55
CA GLU A 94 -3.17 30.32 14.98
C GLU A 94 -2.01 29.71 14.17
N GLU A 95 -1.50 28.56 14.62
CA GLU A 95 -0.42 27.84 13.95
C GLU A 95 -0.75 27.34 12.53
N TYR A 96 -2.03 27.32 12.11
CA TYR A 96 -2.47 26.86 10.78
C TYR A 96 -3.13 27.94 9.91
N GLN A 97 -3.10 29.23 10.30
CA GLN A 97 -3.79 30.31 9.55
C GLN A 97 -3.36 30.47 8.08
N GLU A 98 -2.16 30.03 7.72
CA GLU A 98 -1.62 30.09 6.35
C GLU A 98 -1.70 28.74 5.61
N LEU A 99 -2.26 27.71 6.23
CA LEU A 99 -2.42 26.40 5.59
C LEU A 99 -3.50 26.49 4.51
N GLU A 100 -3.15 26.14 3.28
CA GLU A 100 -4.13 25.93 2.23
C GLU A 100 -4.76 24.54 2.37
N TYR A 101 -6.05 24.48 2.69
CA TYR A 101 -6.76 23.21 2.80
C TYR A 101 -8.20 23.27 2.29
N ASN A 102 -8.69 22.13 1.81
CA ASN A 102 -10.08 21.90 1.43
C ASN A 102 -10.63 20.68 2.15
N ILE A 103 -11.90 20.72 2.54
CA ILE A 103 -12.56 19.60 3.22
C ILE A 103 -13.78 19.15 2.42
N THR A 104 -13.83 17.87 2.10
CA THR A 104 -14.97 17.20 1.48
C THR A 104 -15.68 16.33 2.51
N ILE A 105 -16.98 16.52 2.67
CA ILE A 105 -17.78 15.78 3.65
C ILE A 105 -18.54 14.65 2.94
N SER A 106 -18.22 13.42 3.33
CA SER A 106 -18.97 12.23 2.94
C SER A 106 -20.19 12.01 3.84
N GLN A 107 -21.29 11.56 3.22
CA GLN A 107 -22.48 11.10 3.93
C GLN A 107 -22.37 9.63 4.37
N GLN A 108 -21.32 8.93 3.96
CA GLN A 108 -21.02 7.55 4.31
C GLN A 108 -19.80 7.50 5.26
N PRO A 109 -19.59 6.38 5.96
CA PRO A 109 -18.35 6.14 6.69
C PRO A 109 -17.15 6.35 5.76
N VAL A 110 -16.11 7.00 6.27
CA VAL A 110 -14.87 7.26 5.55
C VAL A 110 -13.82 6.28 6.05
N SER A 111 -13.17 5.54 5.17
CA SER A 111 -11.98 4.76 5.55
C SER A 111 -10.84 5.70 5.89
N LYS A 112 -10.09 5.45 6.96
CA LYS A 112 -8.86 6.22 7.26
C LYS A 112 -7.70 5.93 6.30
N TRP A 113 -7.79 4.85 5.52
CA TRP A 113 -6.77 4.46 4.55
C TRP A 113 -7.03 5.18 3.22
N ALA A 114 -6.39 6.32 3.04
CA ALA A 114 -6.58 7.12 1.83
C ALA A 114 -6.02 6.43 0.59
N GLU A 115 -4.83 5.84 0.74
CA GLU A 115 -4.06 5.20 -0.33
C GLU A 115 -4.83 4.12 -1.07
N ASP A 116 -5.52 3.29 -0.31
CA ASP A 116 -6.15 2.06 -0.75
C ASP A 116 -7.43 2.25 -1.58
N SER A 117 -7.92 3.49 -1.64
CA SER A 117 -9.26 3.77 -2.15
C SER A 117 -9.26 4.59 -3.43
N VAL A 118 -8.14 5.21 -3.81
CA VAL A 118 -8.10 6.12 -4.95
C VAL A 118 -6.68 6.30 -5.52
N GLU A 119 -6.63 6.43 -6.85
CA GLU A 119 -5.46 6.85 -7.60
C GLU A 119 -5.75 8.18 -8.30
N TYR A 120 -4.84 9.15 -8.17
CA TYR A 120 -4.93 10.42 -8.89
C TYR A 120 -4.14 10.30 -10.19
N LEU A 121 -4.79 10.58 -11.33
CA LEU A 121 -4.20 10.39 -12.66
C LEU A 121 -3.66 11.71 -13.23
N GLU A 122 -2.64 11.63 -14.07
CA GLU A 122 -2.00 12.79 -14.74
C GLU A 122 -2.96 13.66 -15.55
N ASN A 123 -4.09 13.10 -15.99
CA ASN A 123 -5.13 13.82 -16.73
C ASN A 123 -6.16 14.53 -15.82
N GLY A 124 -5.94 14.54 -14.50
CA GLY A 124 -6.82 15.16 -13.51
C GLY A 124 -8.04 14.33 -13.11
N LYS A 125 -8.20 13.11 -13.67
CA LYS A 125 -9.21 12.16 -13.21
C LYS A 125 -8.78 11.49 -11.91
N VAL A 126 -9.75 10.91 -11.22
CA VAL A 126 -9.49 9.94 -10.17
C VAL A 126 -9.88 8.55 -10.66
N ALA A 127 -9.04 7.55 -10.40
CA ALA A 127 -9.38 6.16 -10.61
C ALA A 127 -9.66 5.49 -9.27
N VAL A 128 -10.80 4.83 -9.15
CA VAL A 128 -11.16 4.02 -7.98
C VAL A 128 -11.15 2.55 -8.36
N LEU A 129 -11.01 1.67 -7.36
CA LEU A 129 -11.19 0.25 -7.59
C LEU A 129 -12.65 -0.04 -7.97
N LYS A 130 -12.85 -0.99 -8.88
CA LYS A 130 -14.19 -1.57 -9.06
C LYS A 130 -14.58 -2.34 -7.79
N GLN A 131 -15.88 -2.45 -7.52
CA GLN A 131 -16.37 -3.36 -6.50
C GLN A 131 -16.13 -4.82 -6.94
N PHE A 132 -15.52 -5.60 -6.05
CA PHE A 132 -15.33 -7.05 -6.18
C PHE A 132 -16.07 -7.78 -5.05
N ASN A 133 -16.24 -9.09 -5.20
CA ASN A 133 -16.80 -9.93 -4.14
C ASN A 133 -15.69 -10.37 -3.16
N ASP A 134 -15.84 -10.06 -1.87
CA ASP A 134 -14.80 -10.29 -0.85
C ASP A 134 -14.44 -11.78 -0.67
N GLU A 135 -15.43 -12.68 -0.64
CA GLU A 135 -15.18 -14.13 -0.54
C GLU A 135 -14.39 -14.65 -1.75
N LEU A 136 -14.70 -14.13 -2.94
CA LEU A 136 -14.00 -14.46 -4.17
C LEU A 136 -12.57 -13.90 -4.16
N LEU A 137 -12.37 -12.67 -3.68
CA LEU A 137 -11.04 -12.06 -3.52
C LEU A 137 -10.17 -12.88 -2.58
N GLN A 138 -10.68 -13.19 -1.39
CA GLN A 138 -10.00 -13.99 -0.39
C GLN A 138 -9.57 -15.34 -0.98
N LYS A 139 -10.53 -16.06 -1.59
CA LYS A 139 -10.26 -17.34 -2.23
C LYS A 139 -9.20 -17.23 -3.33
N ALA A 140 -9.34 -16.25 -4.22
CA ALA A 140 -8.43 -16.07 -5.35
C ALA A 140 -7.00 -15.77 -4.89
N MET A 141 -6.84 -14.90 -3.89
CA MET A 141 -5.53 -14.54 -3.35
C MET A 141 -4.89 -15.73 -2.60
N THR A 142 -5.66 -16.45 -1.78
CA THR A 142 -5.20 -17.68 -1.10
C THR A 142 -4.73 -18.74 -2.10
N GLU A 143 -5.48 -19.00 -3.17
CA GLU A 143 -5.08 -19.97 -4.20
C GLU A 143 -3.82 -19.51 -4.97
N GLY A 144 -3.73 -18.21 -5.27
CA GLY A 144 -2.54 -17.62 -5.88
C GLY A 144 -1.29 -17.83 -5.03
N ARG A 145 -1.37 -17.52 -3.73
CA ARG A 145 -0.27 -17.73 -2.77
C ARG A 145 0.07 -19.21 -2.62
N ARG A 146 -0.94 -20.07 -2.47
CA ARG A 146 -0.76 -21.53 -2.38
C ARG A 146 0.11 -22.05 -3.52
N HIS A 147 -0.19 -21.64 -4.75
CA HIS A 147 0.58 -22.06 -5.92
C HIS A 147 2.05 -21.60 -5.87
N ARG A 148 2.31 -20.34 -5.46
CA ARG A 148 3.66 -19.77 -5.46
C ARG A 148 4.50 -20.12 -4.23
N TRP A 149 3.84 -20.38 -3.10
CA TRP A 149 4.49 -20.67 -1.82
C TRP A 149 4.65 -22.17 -1.56
N GLN A 150 3.97 -23.02 -2.34
CA GLN A 150 4.21 -24.45 -2.33
C GLN A 150 5.69 -24.75 -2.61
N GLY A 151 6.33 -25.49 -1.70
CA GLY A 151 7.75 -25.82 -1.78
C GLY A 151 8.70 -24.85 -1.07
N LYS A 152 8.21 -23.68 -0.64
CA LYS A 152 8.94 -22.76 0.28
C LYS A 152 8.73 -23.16 1.74
N LEU A 153 7.53 -23.67 2.04
CA LEU A 153 7.09 -24.11 3.35
C LEU A 153 6.85 -25.61 3.38
N THR A 154 6.85 -26.19 4.59
CA THR A 154 6.21 -27.49 4.82
C THR A 154 4.71 -27.38 4.54
N GLN A 155 4.04 -28.49 4.23
CA GLN A 155 2.59 -28.45 3.95
C GLN A 155 1.80 -27.88 5.14
N GLU A 156 2.17 -28.24 6.37
CA GLU A 156 1.54 -27.74 7.60
C GLU A 156 1.69 -26.22 7.74
N ASN A 157 2.92 -25.70 7.65
CA ASN A 157 3.16 -24.26 7.72
C ASN A 157 2.54 -23.51 6.54
N LEU A 158 2.41 -24.14 5.38
CA LEU A 158 1.74 -23.54 4.22
C LEU A 158 0.25 -23.35 4.51
N GLU A 159 -0.45 -24.37 5.01
CA GLU A 159 -1.86 -24.21 5.37
C GLU A 159 -2.02 -23.14 6.45
N GLU A 160 -1.20 -23.17 7.51
CA GLU A 160 -1.22 -22.17 8.57
C GLU A 160 -0.96 -20.74 8.04
N ALA A 161 -0.01 -20.58 7.12
CA ALA A 161 0.32 -19.29 6.52
C ALA A 161 -0.76 -18.76 5.56
N LEU A 162 -1.63 -19.64 5.07
CA LEU A 162 -2.74 -19.31 4.16
C LEU A 162 -4.06 -19.06 4.91
N GLU A 163 -4.14 -19.46 6.18
CA GLU A 163 -5.23 -19.04 7.06
C GLU A 163 -5.13 -17.53 7.32
N GLU A 164 -6.27 -16.84 7.44
CA GLU A 164 -6.32 -15.42 7.81
C GLU A 164 -5.98 -15.21 9.29
N ASP A 165 -4.91 -15.83 9.77
CA ASP A 165 -4.43 -15.61 11.11
C ASP A 165 -3.38 -14.48 11.14
N HIS A 166 -3.41 -13.69 12.20
CA HIS A 166 -2.53 -12.55 12.44
C HIS A 166 -1.06 -12.93 12.67
N LEU A 167 -0.77 -14.23 12.72
CA LEU A 167 0.56 -14.77 12.94
C LEU A 167 1.43 -14.71 11.68
N TRP A 168 0.85 -14.82 10.49
CA TRP A 168 1.57 -14.87 9.21
C TRP A 168 1.44 -13.58 8.39
N ILE A 169 1.81 -13.63 7.11
CA ILE A 169 1.72 -12.50 6.18
C ILE A 169 0.25 -12.36 5.77
N PRO A 170 -0.43 -11.27 6.14
CA PRO A 170 -1.85 -11.11 5.86
C PRO A 170 -2.16 -11.07 4.37
N LEU A 171 -3.38 -11.46 4.00
CA LEU A 171 -3.95 -11.09 2.71
C LEU A 171 -4.13 -9.57 2.66
N GLY A 172 -3.69 -8.95 1.57
CA GLY A 172 -3.94 -7.53 1.29
C GLY A 172 -5.33 -7.37 0.69
N ILE A 173 -6.38 -7.73 1.44
CA ILE A 173 -7.80 -7.59 1.05
C ILE A 173 -8.56 -6.64 1.99
N ARG A 174 -7.87 -5.64 2.55
CA ARG A 174 -8.34 -4.89 3.73
C ARG A 174 -9.09 -3.61 3.42
N VAL A 175 -9.34 -3.32 2.15
CA VAL A 175 -10.29 -2.28 1.81
C VAL A 175 -11.68 -2.86 2.00
N ASN A 176 -12.53 -2.22 2.83
CA ASN A 176 -13.99 -2.32 2.70
C ASN A 176 -14.38 -1.75 1.31
N ALA A 177 -13.95 -2.41 0.24
CA ALA A 177 -14.00 -1.91 -1.12
C ALA A 177 -15.46 -1.67 -1.54
N SER A 178 -16.38 -2.50 -1.04
CA SER A 178 -17.81 -2.30 -1.25
C SER A 178 -18.37 -1.02 -0.64
N GLU A 179 -17.77 -0.50 0.45
CA GLU A 179 -18.26 0.70 1.13
C GLU A 179 -17.50 1.97 0.71
N THR A 180 -16.22 1.83 0.35
CA THR A 180 -15.32 2.97 0.06
C THR A 180 -15.38 3.44 -1.40
N VAL A 181 -15.70 2.57 -2.35
CA VAL A 181 -15.75 2.95 -3.79
C VAL A 181 -16.86 3.97 -4.05
N ALA A 182 -18.09 3.69 -3.60
CA ALA A 182 -19.21 4.61 -3.75
C ALA A 182 -18.99 5.94 -3.00
N GLU A 183 -18.25 5.89 -1.90
CA GLU A 183 -17.85 7.07 -1.12
C GLU A 183 -16.90 7.95 -1.93
N ARG A 184 -15.84 7.35 -2.51
CA ARG A 184 -14.85 8.04 -3.33
C ARG A 184 -15.43 8.60 -4.62
N GLU A 185 -16.28 7.84 -5.29
CA GLU A 185 -17.00 8.31 -6.47
C GLU A 185 -17.74 9.62 -6.17
N ARG A 186 -18.52 9.65 -5.08
CA ARG A 186 -19.29 10.85 -4.70
C ARG A 186 -18.39 11.99 -4.25
N ALA A 187 -17.34 11.70 -3.49
CA ALA A 187 -16.38 12.72 -3.05
C ALA A 187 -15.74 13.42 -4.25
N ALA A 188 -15.26 12.65 -5.24
CA ALA A 188 -14.68 13.15 -6.47
C ALA A 188 -15.70 13.93 -7.32
N GLN A 189 -16.91 13.41 -7.48
CA GLN A 189 -18.00 14.11 -8.17
C GLN A 189 -18.35 15.45 -7.51
N ASN A 190 -18.36 15.52 -6.18
CA ASN A 190 -18.60 16.77 -5.44
C ASN A 190 -17.49 17.80 -5.65
N GLN A 191 -16.27 17.33 -5.95
CA GLN A 191 -15.13 18.18 -6.33
C GLN A 191 -15.12 18.52 -7.83
N GLY A 192 -16.09 18.02 -8.61
CA GLY A 192 -16.14 18.21 -10.06
C GLY A 192 -15.10 17.39 -10.82
N GLN A 193 -14.53 16.34 -10.21
CA GLN A 193 -13.58 15.44 -10.84
C GLN A 193 -14.32 14.33 -11.61
N GLU A 194 -13.78 13.95 -12.76
CA GLU A 194 -14.20 12.75 -13.47
C GLU A 194 -13.65 11.50 -12.74
N VAL A 195 -14.53 10.51 -12.56
CA VAL A 195 -14.20 9.23 -11.95
C VAL A 195 -14.04 8.17 -13.04
N ALA A 196 -12.98 7.39 -12.93
CA ALA A 196 -12.67 6.22 -13.74
C ALA A 196 -12.50 4.98 -12.84
N TYR A 197 -12.44 3.79 -13.45
CA TYR A 197 -12.32 2.54 -12.71
C TYR A 197 -11.12 1.74 -13.16
N ILE A 198 -10.32 1.30 -12.18
CA ILE A 198 -9.26 0.32 -12.41
C ILE A 198 -9.93 -1.04 -12.67
N ARG A 199 -9.66 -1.65 -13.83
CA ARG A 199 -10.34 -2.90 -14.21
C ARG A 199 -9.80 -4.11 -13.45
N ALA A 200 -8.51 -4.11 -13.14
CA ALA A 200 -7.84 -5.11 -12.32
C ALA A 200 -8.06 -4.83 -10.83
N TYR A 201 -8.06 -5.89 -10.00
CA TYR A 201 -8.05 -5.73 -8.56
C TYR A 201 -6.63 -5.37 -8.10
N ILE A 202 -6.44 -4.13 -7.62
CA ILE A 202 -5.13 -3.59 -7.23
C ILE A 202 -5.32 -2.58 -6.08
N GLU A 203 -5.09 -2.99 -4.83
CA GLU A 203 -5.03 -2.04 -3.70
C GLU A 203 -3.84 -1.08 -3.83
N GLY A 204 -3.96 0.11 -3.24
CA GLY A 204 -2.98 1.20 -3.42
C GLY A 204 -1.56 0.79 -3.05
N GLY A 205 -1.36 0.11 -1.92
CA GLY A 205 -0.03 -0.35 -1.50
C GLY A 205 0.52 -1.52 -2.31
N ASN A 206 -0.29 -2.15 -3.16
CA ASN A 206 0.12 -3.17 -4.12
C ASN A 206 0.46 -2.60 -5.52
N MET A 207 0.43 -1.28 -5.68
CA MET A 207 0.84 -0.58 -6.90
C MET A 207 1.82 0.55 -6.61
N ILE A 208 3.01 0.48 -7.19
CA ILE A 208 4.02 1.53 -7.07
C ILE A 208 4.39 2.02 -8.47
N THR A 209 3.94 3.22 -8.82
CA THR A 209 4.26 3.88 -10.10
C THR A 209 5.57 4.67 -9.98
N GLY A 210 6.47 4.49 -10.93
CA GLY A 210 7.77 5.17 -10.97
C GLY A 210 8.37 5.24 -12.36
N GLU A 211 9.69 5.15 -12.44
CA GLU A 211 10.42 5.18 -13.71
C GLU A 211 11.65 4.28 -13.69
N ASP A 212 11.97 3.67 -14.83
CA ASP A 212 13.20 2.89 -15.01
C ASP A 212 14.45 3.79 -15.09
N ALA A 213 15.63 3.18 -15.26
CA ALA A 213 16.91 3.90 -15.36
C ALA A 213 17.01 4.83 -16.58
N THR A 214 16.12 4.67 -17.57
CA THR A 214 16.02 5.53 -18.76
C THR A 214 15.00 6.66 -18.60
N GLY A 215 14.27 6.67 -17.47
CA GLY A 215 13.19 7.61 -17.20
C GLY A 215 11.85 7.20 -17.80
N LYS A 216 11.72 6.01 -18.40
CA LYS A 216 10.46 5.50 -18.93
C LYS A 216 9.54 5.09 -17.76
N PRO A 217 8.24 5.42 -17.80
CA PRO A 217 7.32 5.04 -16.73
C PRO A 217 7.22 3.52 -16.60
N VAL A 218 7.22 3.04 -15.36
CA VAL A 218 6.95 1.63 -15.03
C VAL A 218 6.03 1.56 -13.82
N ILE A 219 5.30 0.46 -13.69
CA ILE A 219 4.42 0.20 -12.56
C ILE A 219 4.79 -1.17 -11.96
N LEU A 220 5.15 -1.17 -10.68
CA LEU A 220 5.35 -2.38 -9.90
C LEU A 220 3.99 -2.83 -9.35
N ILE A 221 3.61 -4.07 -9.65
CA ILE A 221 2.34 -4.66 -9.20
C ILE A 221 2.61 -5.94 -8.44
N GLY A 222 1.98 -6.08 -7.26
CA GLY A 222 2.09 -7.30 -6.46
C GLY A 222 1.54 -8.52 -7.19
N LYS A 223 2.25 -9.65 -7.16
CA LYS A 223 1.80 -10.92 -7.77
C LYS A 223 0.47 -11.42 -7.22
N ASP A 224 0.11 -11.05 -6.00
CA ASP A 224 -1.22 -11.30 -5.44
C ASP A 224 -2.32 -10.58 -6.23
N ALA A 225 -2.14 -9.30 -6.57
CA ALA A 225 -3.09 -8.54 -7.39
C ALA A 225 -3.25 -9.15 -8.80
N ILE A 226 -2.13 -9.57 -9.41
CA ILE A 226 -2.12 -10.24 -10.72
C ILE A 226 -2.89 -11.56 -10.67
N ALA A 227 -2.51 -12.47 -9.76
CA ALA A 227 -3.13 -13.79 -9.63
C ALA A 227 -4.62 -13.68 -9.27
N THR A 228 -4.97 -12.73 -8.41
CA THR A 228 -6.36 -12.48 -8.01
C THR A 228 -7.20 -12.02 -9.20
N THR A 229 -6.69 -11.04 -9.96
CA THR A 229 -7.36 -10.55 -11.17
C THR A 229 -7.48 -11.64 -12.24
N ALA A 230 -6.41 -12.42 -12.45
CA ALA A 230 -6.38 -13.55 -13.38
C ALA A 230 -7.45 -14.59 -13.01
N TYR A 231 -7.56 -14.93 -11.72
CA TYR A 231 -8.56 -15.88 -11.23
C TYR A 231 -10.00 -15.37 -11.43
N ILE A 232 -10.28 -14.11 -11.08
CA ILE A 232 -11.63 -13.51 -11.15
C ILE A 232 -12.13 -13.45 -12.59
N TYR A 233 -11.29 -13.02 -13.52
CA TYR A 233 -11.67 -12.86 -14.92
C TYR A 233 -11.34 -14.09 -15.79
N GLN A 234 -10.74 -15.14 -15.23
CA GLN A 234 -10.26 -16.33 -15.95
C GLN A 234 -9.28 -15.97 -17.09
N LEU A 235 -8.32 -15.10 -16.76
CA LEU A 235 -7.26 -14.64 -17.64
C LEU A 235 -5.93 -15.30 -17.25
N ASP A 236 -4.92 -15.16 -18.10
CA ASP A 236 -3.54 -15.41 -17.69
C ASP A 236 -2.85 -14.12 -17.22
N ASP A 237 -1.68 -14.24 -16.58
CA ASP A 237 -0.91 -13.11 -16.07
C ASP A 237 -0.57 -12.08 -17.17
N LYS A 238 -0.36 -12.53 -18.41
CA LYS A 238 -0.01 -11.66 -19.53
C LYS A 238 -1.19 -10.79 -19.95
N ASP A 239 -2.39 -11.36 -19.97
CA ASP A 239 -3.64 -10.65 -20.26
C ASP A 239 -3.96 -9.64 -19.14
N VAL A 240 -3.72 -9.99 -17.87
CA VAL A 240 -3.86 -9.04 -16.76
C VAL A 240 -2.90 -7.86 -16.91
N ARG A 241 -1.62 -8.12 -17.20
CA ARG A 241 -0.63 -7.05 -17.44
C ARG A 241 -1.02 -6.16 -18.61
N LYS A 242 -1.61 -6.73 -19.67
CA LYS A 242 -2.11 -5.96 -20.81
C LYS A 242 -3.23 -5.02 -20.39
N ILE A 243 -4.19 -5.48 -19.59
CA ILE A 243 -5.29 -4.66 -19.06
C ILE A 243 -4.75 -3.49 -18.24
N ILE A 244 -3.80 -3.75 -17.35
CA ILE A 244 -3.14 -2.71 -16.54
C ILE A 244 -2.41 -1.70 -17.44
N GLY A 245 -1.70 -2.20 -18.46
CA GLY A 245 -1.01 -1.35 -19.43
C GLY A 245 -1.97 -0.45 -20.23
N GLU A 246 -3.13 -0.96 -20.63
CA GLU A 246 -4.18 -0.19 -21.28
C GLU A 246 -4.80 0.86 -20.34
N ASP A 247 -5.05 0.50 -19.08
CA ASP A 247 -5.63 1.40 -18.06
C ASP A 247 -4.71 2.58 -17.79
N PHE A 248 -3.39 2.38 -17.79
CA PHE A 248 -2.44 3.44 -17.42
C PHE A 248 -1.59 3.96 -18.59
N GLY A 249 -1.96 3.62 -19.83
CA GLY A 249 -1.31 4.13 -21.04
C GLY A 249 0.16 3.73 -21.18
N LEU A 250 0.53 2.57 -20.66
CA LEU A 250 1.88 2.04 -20.82
C LEU A 250 2.09 1.57 -22.27
N ALA A 251 3.26 1.86 -22.83
CA ALA A 251 3.57 1.56 -24.22
C ALA A 251 3.78 0.05 -24.45
N THR A 252 4.26 -0.69 -23.45
CA THR A 252 4.49 -2.13 -23.53
C THR A 252 4.13 -2.84 -22.23
N ILE A 253 3.82 -4.14 -22.30
CA ILE A 253 3.45 -4.95 -21.13
C ILE A 253 4.62 -5.14 -20.15
N GLU A 254 5.86 -5.02 -20.63
CA GLU A 254 7.08 -5.11 -19.82
C GLU A 254 7.20 -3.95 -18.84
N GLN A 255 6.48 -2.84 -19.05
CA GLN A 255 6.39 -1.74 -18.10
C GLN A 255 5.48 -2.04 -16.91
N VAL A 256 4.70 -3.12 -16.96
CA VAL A 256 4.00 -3.70 -15.81
C VAL A 256 4.88 -4.80 -15.25
N ILE A 257 5.57 -4.51 -14.15
CA ILE A 257 6.52 -5.41 -13.50
C ILE A 257 5.80 -6.12 -12.36
N CYS A 258 5.67 -7.44 -12.44
CA CYS A 258 5.01 -8.24 -11.43
C CYS A 258 6.02 -8.66 -10.36
N VAL A 259 5.81 -8.23 -9.12
CA VAL A 259 6.75 -8.44 -8.01
C VAL A 259 6.10 -9.28 -6.92
N GLU A 260 6.80 -10.30 -6.41
CA GLU A 260 6.33 -11.02 -5.21
C GLU A 260 6.22 -10.07 -4.01
N GLN A 261 5.24 -10.29 -3.13
CA GLN A 261 5.11 -9.46 -1.93
C GLN A 261 6.27 -9.75 -0.97
N PRO A 262 7.10 -8.74 -0.57
CA PRO A 262 8.32 -8.95 0.19
C PRO A 262 8.05 -9.18 1.69
N GLY A 263 7.31 -10.23 2.03
CA GLY A 263 7.02 -10.62 3.41
C GLY A 263 6.06 -9.70 4.16
N GLN A 264 5.36 -8.82 3.44
CA GLN A 264 4.42 -7.83 3.98
C GLN A 264 3.08 -7.92 3.23
N PHE A 265 2.02 -7.33 3.78
CA PHE A 265 0.69 -7.44 3.16
C PHE A 265 0.53 -6.63 1.85
N HIS A 266 1.34 -5.58 1.68
CA HIS A 266 1.44 -4.72 0.49
C HIS A 266 2.91 -4.55 0.09
N LEU A 267 3.16 -4.15 -1.16
CA LEU A 267 4.53 -3.93 -1.66
C LEU A 267 5.22 -2.79 -0.91
N ASP A 268 4.54 -1.66 -0.77
CA ASP A 268 5.10 -0.43 -0.19
C ASP A 268 5.40 -0.52 1.32
N MET A 269 5.02 -1.63 1.95
CA MET A 269 5.37 -1.95 3.33
C MET A 269 6.71 -2.70 3.44
N GLY A 270 7.25 -3.24 2.35
CA GLY A 270 8.54 -3.95 2.34
C GLY A 270 9.52 -3.48 1.26
N MET A 271 9.15 -2.45 0.49
CA MET A 271 10.04 -1.83 -0.49
C MET A 271 9.74 -0.34 -0.73
N LEU A 272 10.75 0.39 -1.19
CA LEU A 272 10.67 1.81 -1.55
C LEU A 272 11.28 2.04 -2.93
N PHE A 273 10.50 2.62 -3.85
CA PHE A 273 11.00 3.03 -5.16
C PHE A 273 11.55 4.46 -5.09
N ILE A 274 12.88 4.60 -5.14
CA ILE A 274 13.54 5.91 -4.99
C ILE A 274 13.80 6.63 -6.32
N GLY A 275 13.26 6.11 -7.43
CA GLY A 275 13.39 6.65 -8.79
C GLY A 275 14.61 6.12 -9.55
N ASN A 276 14.73 6.52 -10.82
CA ASN A 276 15.82 6.12 -11.74
C ASN A 276 16.04 4.60 -11.84
N GLY A 277 14.97 3.80 -11.76
CA GLY A 277 15.07 2.35 -11.79
C GLY A 277 15.75 1.73 -10.57
N ILE A 278 15.74 2.39 -9.40
CA ILE A 278 16.31 1.87 -8.15
C ILE A 278 15.21 1.63 -7.13
N VAL A 279 15.15 0.41 -6.61
CA VAL A 279 14.22 0.00 -5.56
C VAL A 279 14.99 -0.51 -4.35
N ILE A 280 14.63 -0.02 -3.17
CA ILE A 280 15.10 -0.55 -1.90
C ILE A 280 14.14 -1.67 -1.48
N VAL A 281 14.66 -2.85 -1.19
CA VAL A 281 13.88 -3.98 -0.65
C VAL A 281 14.33 -4.25 0.77
N ASN A 282 13.39 -4.59 1.65
CA ASN A 282 13.70 -5.03 3.00
C ASN A 282 14.71 -6.20 3.01
N ASP A 283 15.47 -6.30 4.08
CA ASP A 283 16.45 -7.36 4.29
C ASP A 283 16.33 -7.93 5.70
N SER A 284 15.63 -9.06 5.83
CA SER A 284 15.44 -9.77 7.08
C SER A 284 16.52 -10.82 7.37
N SER A 285 17.66 -10.81 6.66
CA SER A 285 18.67 -11.87 6.77
C SER A 285 19.26 -12.02 8.18
N GLU A 286 19.58 -10.91 8.85
CA GLU A 286 20.07 -10.92 10.23
C GLU A 286 19.01 -11.43 11.21
N GLU A 287 17.75 -10.99 11.08
CA GLU A 287 16.66 -11.43 11.95
C GLU A 287 16.35 -12.92 11.77
N LEU A 288 16.40 -13.41 10.53
CA LEU A 288 16.25 -14.84 10.23
C LEU A 288 17.35 -15.65 10.93
N LYS A 289 18.61 -15.19 10.83
CA LYS A 289 19.73 -15.87 11.47
C LYS A 289 19.52 -15.97 12.99
N ASP A 290 19.18 -14.84 13.63
CA ASP A 290 18.93 -14.80 15.08
C ASP A 290 17.76 -15.71 15.49
N ALA A 291 16.70 -15.77 14.67
CA ALA A 291 15.56 -16.63 14.93
C ALA A 291 15.88 -18.12 14.81
N ILE A 292 16.71 -18.51 13.84
CA ILE A 292 17.20 -19.90 13.70
C ILE A 292 18.05 -20.28 14.91
N GLU A 293 19.03 -19.45 15.29
CA GLU A 293 19.87 -19.70 16.46
C GLU A 293 19.05 -19.83 17.75
N MET A 294 18.02 -18.99 17.92
CA MET A 294 17.10 -19.08 19.04
C MET A 294 16.28 -20.37 19.05
N ALA A 295 15.79 -20.83 17.90
CA ALA A 295 15.07 -22.10 17.77
C ALA A 295 15.97 -23.30 18.07
N GLU A 296 17.25 -23.24 17.72
CA GLU A 296 18.24 -24.29 18.05
C GLU A 296 18.57 -24.32 19.56
N MET A 297 18.70 -23.15 20.19
CA MET A 297 18.99 -23.05 21.63
C MET A 297 17.79 -23.42 22.51
N VAL A 298 16.59 -22.99 22.11
CA VAL A 298 15.34 -23.18 22.86
C VAL A 298 14.28 -23.65 21.87
N SER A 299 14.34 -24.93 21.48
CA SER A 299 13.35 -25.54 20.60
C SER A 299 12.01 -25.65 21.32
N CYS A 300 11.07 -24.83 20.87
CA CYS A 300 9.66 -24.90 21.22
C CYS A 300 8.83 -24.37 20.05
N LEU A 301 7.53 -24.64 20.07
CA LEU A 301 6.62 -24.25 18.98
C LEU A 301 6.76 -22.77 18.60
N THR A 302 6.88 -21.88 19.58
CA THR A 302 6.99 -20.42 19.33
C THR A 302 8.26 -20.02 18.60
N THR A 303 9.43 -20.55 18.99
CA THR A 303 10.71 -20.20 18.36
C THR A 303 10.82 -20.81 16.96
N GLU A 304 10.30 -22.03 16.79
CA GLU A 304 10.23 -22.72 15.50
C GLU A 304 9.29 -22.01 14.51
N GLN A 305 8.10 -21.59 14.95
CA GLN A 305 7.17 -20.81 14.14
C GLN A 305 7.75 -19.45 13.77
N MET A 306 8.42 -18.76 14.70
CA MET A 306 9.07 -17.48 14.41
C MET A 306 10.18 -17.63 13.36
N ALA A 307 11.02 -18.66 13.47
CA ALA A 307 12.05 -18.96 12.49
C ALA A 307 11.44 -19.32 11.12
N ALA A 308 10.37 -20.12 11.09
CA ALA A 308 9.66 -20.46 9.85
C ALA A 308 9.04 -19.24 9.17
N LYS A 309 8.44 -18.33 9.94
CA LYS A 309 7.89 -17.06 9.45
C LYS A 309 8.97 -16.17 8.84
N LEU A 310 10.06 -15.95 9.56
CA LEU A 310 11.17 -15.12 9.06
C LEU A 310 11.85 -15.76 7.85
N LYS A 311 11.89 -17.09 7.79
CA LYS A 311 12.41 -17.81 6.62
C LYS A 311 11.53 -17.55 5.40
N LEU A 312 10.21 -17.66 5.54
CA LEU A 312 9.29 -17.32 4.46
C LEU A 312 9.45 -15.86 4.04
N GLN A 313 9.45 -14.92 4.99
CA GLN A 313 9.65 -13.50 4.71
C GLN A 313 10.92 -13.26 3.90
N PHE A 314 12.06 -13.79 4.33
CA PHE A 314 13.33 -13.67 3.63
C PHE A 314 13.27 -14.26 2.20
N GLU A 315 12.68 -15.45 2.04
CA GLU A 315 12.54 -16.09 0.72
C GLU A 315 11.62 -15.30 -0.24
N LEU A 316 10.65 -14.58 0.30
CA LEU A 316 9.79 -13.69 -0.49
C LEU A 316 10.48 -12.37 -0.81
N GLU A 317 11.27 -11.82 0.11
CA GLU A 317 12.14 -10.67 -0.14
C GLU A 317 13.18 -10.97 -1.23
N GLU A 318 13.74 -12.18 -1.27
CA GLU A 318 14.64 -12.64 -2.35
C GLU A 318 13.90 -12.81 -3.69
N ALA A 319 12.67 -13.35 -3.66
CA ALA A 319 11.85 -13.46 -4.86
C ALA A 319 11.50 -12.08 -5.44
N ALA A 320 11.13 -11.12 -4.59
CA ALA A 320 10.86 -9.75 -4.99
C ALA A 320 12.10 -9.08 -5.60
N ALA A 321 13.27 -9.23 -4.98
CA ALA A 321 14.54 -8.72 -5.51
C ALA A 321 14.83 -9.30 -6.90
N LYS A 322 14.70 -10.62 -7.06
CA LYS A 322 14.89 -11.29 -8.33
C LYS A 322 13.93 -10.80 -9.42
N ASP A 323 12.64 -10.65 -9.10
CA ASP A 323 11.63 -10.17 -10.04
C ASP A 323 11.98 -8.76 -10.57
N LEU A 324 12.50 -7.89 -9.70
CA LEU A 324 12.94 -6.53 -10.06
C LEU A 324 14.19 -6.56 -10.94
N GLU A 325 15.20 -7.35 -10.55
CA GLU A 325 16.46 -7.46 -11.30
C GLU A 325 16.23 -8.04 -12.71
N GLU A 326 15.37 -9.05 -12.85
CA GLU A 326 14.97 -9.61 -14.15
C GLU A 326 14.25 -8.57 -15.03
N ALA A 327 13.58 -7.59 -14.42
CA ALA A 327 12.97 -6.46 -15.12
C ALA A 327 13.95 -5.29 -15.39
N GLY A 328 15.22 -5.43 -15.00
CA GLY A 328 16.24 -4.39 -15.19
C GLY A 328 16.19 -3.27 -14.15
N ILE A 329 15.50 -3.48 -13.03
CA ILE A 329 15.49 -2.57 -11.88
C ILE A 329 16.66 -2.91 -10.96
N GLN A 330 17.42 -1.90 -10.55
CA GLN A 330 18.49 -2.06 -9.57
C GLN A 330 17.88 -2.24 -8.18
N VAL A 331 18.35 -3.25 -7.45
CA VAL A 331 17.92 -3.52 -6.08
C VAL A 331 19.00 -3.11 -5.08
N ILE A 332 18.58 -2.46 -4.00
CA ILE A 332 19.39 -2.21 -2.80
C ILE A 332 18.71 -2.89 -1.62
N ARG A 333 19.46 -3.70 -0.85
CA ARG A 333 18.95 -4.42 0.33
C ARG A 333 19.23 -3.62 1.59
N LYS A 334 18.19 -3.25 2.36
CA LYS A 334 18.31 -2.55 3.65
C LYS A 334 17.16 -2.89 4.58
N LYS A 335 17.46 -3.12 5.86
CA LYS A 335 16.46 -3.27 6.92
C LYS A 335 15.89 -1.92 7.35
N LEU A 336 14.73 -1.54 6.79
CA LEU A 336 14.08 -0.24 7.05
C LEU A 336 12.64 -0.36 7.56
N GLU A 337 12.18 -1.59 7.80
CA GLU A 337 10.99 -1.84 8.60
C GLU A 337 11.33 -2.74 9.78
N LYS A 338 10.57 -2.60 10.86
CA LYS A 338 10.57 -3.56 11.96
C LYS A 338 9.18 -3.67 12.55
N TYR A 339 8.37 -4.52 11.92
CA TYR A 339 7.04 -4.88 12.40
C TYR A 339 6.23 -3.65 12.87
N MET A 340 5.69 -3.68 14.08
CA MET A 340 4.88 -2.58 14.64
C MET A 340 5.70 -1.39 15.18
N MET A 341 7.04 -1.39 15.08
CA MET A 341 7.87 -0.34 15.66
C MET A 341 8.12 0.83 14.71
N TYR A 342 8.47 0.53 13.45
CA TYR A 342 8.66 1.52 12.39
C TYR A 342 8.55 0.83 11.04
N ASN A 343 8.14 1.59 10.03
CA ASN A 343 8.19 1.17 8.63
C ASN A 343 8.50 2.40 7.78
N PHE A 344 9.76 2.55 7.37
CA PHE A 344 10.15 3.72 6.59
C PHE A 344 9.84 3.57 5.08
N PHE A 345 9.45 2.38 4.62
CA PHE A 345 9.04 2.13 3.24
C PHE A 345 7.67 2.74 2.93
N ASN A 346 6.74 2.70 3.90
CA ASN A 346 5.39 3.22 3.73
C ASN A 346 5.31 4.73 4.02
N GLY A 347 5.82 5.50 3.06
CA GLY A 347 5.79 6.96 3.06
C GLY A 347 5.36 7.54 1.71
N GLU A 348 5.50 8.86 1.58
CA GLU A 348 5.08 9.60 0.39
C GLU A 348 6.15 10.62 -0.02
N PHE A 349 6.43 10.70 -1.32
CA PHE A 349 7.32 11.74 -1.87
C PHE A 349 6.49 12.98 -2.21
N VAL A 350 6.98 14.14 -1.79
CA VAL A 350 6.34 15.44 -2.08
C VAL A 350 7.36 16.46 -2.56
N GLN A 351 6.91 17.46 -3.31
CA GLN A 351 7.71 18.60 -3.72
C GLN A 351 7.26 19.86 -2.96
N GLY A 352 8.15 20.44 -2.16
CA GLY A 352 7.88 21.69 -1.46
C GLY A 352 7.85 22.90 -2.39
N LYS A 353 7.41 24.05 -1.86
CA LYS A 353 7.38 25.35 -2.56
C LYS A 353 8.75 25.85 -3.00
N ASP A 354 9.83 25.31 -2.41
CA ASP A 354 11.21 25.58 -2.82
C ASP A 354 11.66 24.72 -4.02
N GLY A 355 10.79 23.87 -4.55
CA GLY A 355 11.05 22.98 -5.68
C GLY A 355 11.86 21.73 -5.33
N LEU A 356 12.21 21.54 -4.04
CA LEU A 356 12.97 20.38 -3.57
C LEU A 356 12.04 19.24 -3.14
N ASN A 357 12.55 18.02 -3.22
CA ASN A 357 11.81 16.83 -2.84
C ASN A 357 12.01 16.50 -1.36
N TYR A 358 10.94 16.03 -0.73
CA TYR A 358 10.88 15.58 0.66
C TYR A 358 10.24 14.20 0.70
N TYR A 359 10.52 13.44 1.75
CA TYR A 359 9.89 12.16 1.99
C TYR A 359 9.20 12.17 3.36
N ILE A 360 7.90 11.93 3.39
CA ILE A 360 7.09 11.92 4.61
C ILE A 360 6.86 10.47 5.00
N THR A 361 7.25 10.05 6.20
CA THR A 361 7.15 8.64 6.63
C THR A 361 6.88 8.49 8.12
N ASN A 362 6.73 7.25 8.57
CA ASN A 362 6.49 6.85 9.95
C ASN A 362 7.65 7.26 10.86
N GLY A 363 7.36 7.79 12.05
CA GLY A 363 8.34 7.94 13.12
C GLY A 363 8.83 6.61 13.70
N GLY A 364 10.06 6.61 14.19
CA GLY A 364 10.71 5.44 14.78
C GLY A 364 11.71 5.81 15.88
N PRO A 365 12.46 4.83 16.41
CA PRO A 365 13.56 5.12 17.33
C PRO A 365 14.52 6.15 16.72
N LYS A 366 14.96 7.14 17.51
CA LYS A 366 15.69 8.30 16.99
C LYS A 366 16.94 7.94 16.18
N GLU A 367 17.69 6.94 16.64
CA GLU A 367 18.88 6.43 15.94
C GLU A 367 18.54 5.87 14.56
N LYS A 368 17.38 5.21 14.42
CA LYS A 368 16.89 4.67 13.15
C LYS A 368 16.35 5.73 12.21
N GLU A 369 15.73 6.78 12.74
CA GLU A 369 15.35 7.96 11.94
C GLU A 369 16.59 8.67 11.38
N GLU A 370 17.63 8.86 12.20
CA GLU A 370 18.88 9.51 11.79
C GLU A 370 19.64 8.67 10.74
N GLU A 371 19.68 7.35 10.93
CA GLU A 371 20.24 6.40 9.95
C GLU A 371 19.50 6.52 8.60
N PHE A 372 18.16 6.44 8.63
CA PHE A 372 17.36 6.51 7.41
C PHE A 372 17.43 7.88 6.72
N GLU A 373 17.42 8.98 7.47
CA GLU A 373 17.59 10.32 6.90
C GLU A 373 18.97 10.47 6.25
N ALA A 374 20.04 9.93 6.85
CA ALA A 374 21.35 9.94 6.24
C ALA A 374 21.39 9.16 4.91
N LEU A 375 20.72 8.00 4.83
CA LEU A 375 20.59 7.24 3.57
C LEU A 375 19.89 8.09 2.50
N MET A 376 18.70 8.61 2.81
CA MET A 376 17.86 9.34 1.85
C MET A 376 18.49 10.67 1.37
N VAL A 377 19.14 11.41 2.26
CA VAL A 377 19.66 12.77 1.99
C VAL A 377 21.11 12.74 1.51
N LYS A 378 21.98 11.92 2.13
CA LYS A 378 23.43 11.96 1.89
C LYS A 378 23.90 10.87 0.94
N GLU A 379 23.45 9.64 1.14
CA GLU A 379 23.89 8.49 0.35
C GLU A 379 23.18 8.45 -1.01
N TRP A 380 21.85 8.35 -0.99
CA TRP A 380 21.02 8.24 -2.20
C TRP A 380 20.68 9.59 -2.82
N LYS A 381 20.71 10.67 -2.03
CA LYS A 381 20.51 12.07 -2.47
C LYS A 381 19.20 12.25 -3.23
N VAL A 382 18.15 11.57 -2.79
CA VAL A 382 16.84 11.59 -3.46
C VAL A 382 15.90 12.65 -2.90
N VAL A 383 16.17 13.12 -1.67
CA VAL A 383 15.39 14.17 -1.00
C VAL A 383 16.28 15.14 -0.25
N LYS A 384 15.74 16.33 0.01
CA LYS A 384 16.36 17.35 0.86
C LYS A 384 16.31 16.96 2.34
N LYS A 385 15.19 16.36 2.75
CA LYS A 385 14.90 16.02 4.15
C LYS A 385 13.85 14.91 4.22
N VAL A 386 13.96 14.08 5.26
CA VAL A 386 12.92 13.13 5.66
C VAL A 386 12.10 13.73 6.80
N ILE A 387 10.78 13.60 6.74
CA ILE A 387 9.83 14.13 7.72
C ILE A 387 9.14 12.95 8.39
N PHE A 388 9.45 12.76 9.67
CA PHE A 388 8.95 11.65 10.48
C PHE A 388 7.69 12.04 11.24
N SER A 389 6.67 11.18 11.20
CA SER A 389 5.47 11.33 12.03
C SER A 389 5.75 11.12 13.51
N PRO A 390 4.84 11.50 14.43
CA PRO A 390 4.96 11.13 15.83
C PRO A 390 5.05 9.60 16.01
N ILE A 391 6.01 9.15 16.84
CA ILE A 391 6.28 7.71 17.06
C ILE A 391 5.06 6.97 17.59
N VAL A 392 4.33 7.55 18.54
CA VAL A 392 3.13 6.93 19.14
C VAL A 392 2.03 6.74 18.09
N ALA A 393 1.75 7.77 17.30
CA ALA A 393 0.80 7.72 16.19
C ALA A 393 1.20 6.70 15.11
N ALA A 394 2.50 6.63 14.77
CA ALA A 394 3.02 5.65 13.82
C ALA A 394 2.83 4.21 14.33
N GLN A 395 3.24 3.93 15.57
CA GLN A 395 3.13 2.60 16.16
C GLN A 395 1.67 2.14 16.27
N GLN A 396 0.76 3.04 16.63
CA GLN A 396 -0.66 2.70 16.69
C GLN A 396 -1.23 2.39 15.31
N SER A 397 -0.85 3.17 14.30
CA SER A 397 -1.25 2.91 12.92
C SER A 397 -0.69 1.59 12.40
N LEU A 398 0.59 1.29 12.65
CA LEU A 398 1.23 0.05 12.22
C LEU A 398 0.62 -1.20 12.87
N LYS A 399 0.11 -1.11 14.11
CA LYS A 399 -0.69 -2.20 14.73
C LYS A 399 -1.96 -2.52 13.95
N GLU A 400 -2.54 -1.51 13.30
CA GLU A 400 -3.70 -1.65 12.43
C GLU A 400 -3.32 -2.01 10.99
N ARG A 401 -2.02 -2.23 10.74
CA ARG A 401 -1.42 -2.59 9.46
C ARG A 401 -1.51 -1.48 8.42
N GLY A 402 -1.36 -0.22 8.81
CA GLY A 402 -1.15 0.88 7.86
C GLY A 402 -0.17 1.89 8.43
N GLY A 403 0.77 2.39 7.65
CA GLY A 403 1.64 3.47 8.07
C GLY A 403 1.18 4.84 7.55
N VAL A 404 2.09 5.81 7.54
CA VAL A 404 1.89 7.14 6.98
C VAL A 404 1.46 7.09 5.51
N GLY A 405 2.12 6.27 4.69
CA GLY A 405 1.79 6.10 3.27
C GLY A 405 0.36 5.59 3.03
N CYS A 406 -0.20 4.81 3.96
CA CYS A 406 -1.60 4.37 3.86
C CYS A 406 -2.61 5.49 4.20
N ARG A 407 -2.20 6.48 5.00
CA ARG A 407 -3.08 7.55 5.50
C ARG A 407 -3.20 8.74 4.57
N VAL A 408 -2.21 8.93 3.69
CA VAL A 408 -2.21 10.01 2.70
C VAL A 408 -1.92 9.48 1.31
N LYS A 409 -2.36 10.21 0.30
CA LYS A 409 -1.99 9.96 -1.10
C LYS A 409 -1.50 11.25 -1.72
N GLY A 410 -0.36 11.22 -2.40
CA GLY A 410 0.11 12.35 -3.20
C GLY A 410 -0.79 12.63 -4.40
N GLY A 411 -0.96 13.90 -4.73
CA GLY A 411 -1.62 14.39 -5.95
C GLY A 411 -0.88 15.57 -6.58
N PHE A 412 -1.26 15.90 -7.81
CA PHE A 412 -0.64 16.94 -8.65
C PHE A 412 -0.85 18.37 -8.15
#